data_AF-A0A7V8ZMS4-F1
#
_entry.id   AF-A0A7V8ZMS4-F1
#
_cell.length_a   1.000
_cell.length_b   1.000
_cell.length_c   1.000
_cell.angle_alpha   90.00
_cell.angle_beta   90.00
_cell.angle_gamma   90.00
#
_symmetry.space_group_name_H-M   'P 1'
#
loop_
_entity.id
_entity.type
_entity.pdbx_description
1 polymer ?
#
loop_
_entity_poly.entity_id
_entity_poly.type
_entity_poly.pdbx_seq_one_letter_code
_entity_poly.pdbx_strand_id
1 'polypeptide(L)'
;DYALGPHTASLGLVFYEGKLLPARYSGGAFIGQHGSWNRNPPSGYKVIFVPFADGRPSGPPEDVLTGFLNAEGDALGRPVGVAVDKAGALLVADDVGNIVWRVTPAAAQPAAAR
;
A
#
# COMPACT_ATOMS: atom_id res chain seq x y z
N ASP A 1 -8.82 12.24 -13.41
CA ASP A 1 -7.41 12.20 -12.99
C ASP A 1 -7.36 12.35 -11.47
N TYR A 2 -6.36 11.76 -10.81
CA TYR A 2 -6.16 11.81 -9.37
C TYR A 2 -4.67 11.80 -9.05
N ALA A 3 -4.20 12.86 -8.40
CA ALA A 3 -2.78 13.04 -8.15
C ALA A 3 -2.30 12.18 -6.97
N LEU A 4 -1.33 11.30 -7.23
CA LEU A 4 -0.67 10.48 -6.20
C LEU A 4 0.57 11.17 -5.59
N GLY A 5 0.83 12.41 -5.99
CA GLY A 5 2.01 13.17 -5.58
C GLY A 5 3.23 12.95 -6.50
N PRO A 6 4.14 13.93 -6.56
CA PRO A 6 5.29 13.89 -7.45
C PRO A 6 6.36 12.90 -6.95
N HIS A 7 7.05 12.25 -7.88
CA HIS A 7 8.18 11.35 -7.62
C HIS A 7 7.89 10.14 -6.72
N THR A 8 6.63 9.77 -6.50
CA THR A 8 6.28 8.55 -5.73
C THR A 8 6.65 7.25 -6.44
N ALA A 9 6.80 7.31 -7.77
CA ALA A 9 7.02 6.15 -8.64
C ALA A 9 5.97 5.05 -8.37
N SER A 10 4.71 5.36 -8.69
CA SER A 10 3.60 4.40 -8.54
C SER A 10 3.67 3.39 -9.69
N LEU A 11 4.07 2.15 -9.41
CA LEU A 11 4.42 1.14 -10.43
C LEU A 11 3.40 -0.01 -10.55
N GLY A 12 2.56 -0.20 -9.54
CA GLY A 12 1.54 -1.25 -9.55
C GLY A 12 0.25 -0.78 -8.89
N LEU A 13 -0.89 -1.26 -9.40
CA LEU A 13 -2.22 -0.95 -8.88
C LEU A 13 -3.12 -2.18 -8.95
N VAL A 14 -3.96 -2.39 -7.93
CA VAL A 14 -5.02 -3.41 -7.94
C VAL A 14 -6.27 -2.87 -7.24
N PHE A 15 -7.45 -3.07 -7.86
CA PHE A 15 -8.72 -2.83 -7.18
C PHE A 15 -9.04 -3.99 -6.25
N TYR A 16 -9.53 -3.69 -5.05
CA TYR A 16 -9.77 -4.71 -4.04
C TYR A 16 -11.20 -5.25 -4.10
N GLU A 17 -11.29 -6.50 -4.59
CA GLU A 17 -12.55 -7.26 -4.70
C GLU A 17 -12.63 -8.41 -3.66
N GLY A 18 -11.61 -8.53 -2.81
CA GLY A 18 -11.54 -9.54 -1.76
C GLY A 18 -12.47 -9.25 -0.57
N LYS A 19 -12.62 -10.23 0.33
CA LYS A 19 -13.44 -10.12 1.55
C LYS A 19 -12.66 -10.27 2.86
N LEU A 20 -11.34 -10.47 2.78
CA LEU A 20 -10.50 -10.72 3.95
C LEU A 20 -10.10 -9.43 4.68
N LEU A 21 -9.57 -8.44 3.95
CA LEU A 21 -9.28 -7.11 4.50
C LEU A 21 -10.58 -6.38 4.91
N PRO A 22 -10.51 -5.44 5.87
CA PRO A 22 -11.66 -4.66 6.33
C PRO A 22 -12.51 -4.09 5.18
N ALA A 23 -13.84 -4.11 5.37
CA ALA A 23 -14.81 -3.73 4.33
C ALA A 23 -14.59 -2.32 3.73
N ARG A 24 -13.94 -1.41 4.47
CA ARG A 24 -13.58 -0.07 3.97
C ARG A 24 -12.65 -0.09 2.75
N TYR A 25 -11.93 -1.19 2.54
CA TYR A 25 -11.06 -1.36 1.36
C TYR A 25 -11.82 -1.81 0.12
N SER A 26 -13.05 -2.29 0.26
CA SER A 26 -13.86 -2.86 -0.83
C SER A 26 -14.05 -1.84 -1.96
N GLY A 27 -13.69 -2.23 -3.19
CA GLY A 27 -13.88 -1.41 -4.39
C GLY A 27 -12.87 -0.26 -4.55
N GLY A 28 -11.99 0.00 -3.59
CA GLY A 28 -10.91 0.96 -3.74
C GLY A 28 -9.63 0.33 -4.33
N ALA A 29 -8.60 1.15 -4.51
CA ALA A 29 -7.37 0.75 -5.19
C ALA A 29 -6.18 0.72 -4.22
N PHE A 30 -5.43 -0.39 -4.18
CA PHE A 30 -4.10 -0.44 -3.58
C PHE A 30 -3.05 -0.09 -4.62
N ILE A 31 -2.04 0.67 -4.24
CA ILE A 31 -1.01 1.19 -5.15
C ILE A 31 0.36 1.04 -4.51
N GLY A 32 1.27 0.35 -5.19
CA GLY A 32 2.68 0.24 -4.81
C GLY A 32 3.47 1.47 -5.25
N GLN A 33 4.09 2.18 -4.30
CA GLN A 33 4.93 3.35 -4.53
C GLN A 33 6.40 2.99 -4.27
N HIS A 34 7.15 2.87 -5.36
CA HIS A 34 8.56 2.43 -5.38
C HIS A 34 9.53 3.43 -4.78
N GLY A 35 9.13 4.70 -4.73
CA GLY A 35 9.88 5.76 -4.08
C GLY A 35 10.81 6.57 -4.98
N SER A 36 11.04 7.81 -4.57
CA SER A 36 11.82 8.81 -5.30
C SER A 36 13.32 8.55 -5.21
N TRP A 37 14.02 8.66 -6.33
CA TRP A 37 15.50 8.72 -6.35
C TRP A 37 16.06 10.15 -6.43
N ASN A 38 15.25 11.12 -6.88
CA ASN A 38 15.68 12.50 -7.15
C ASN A 38 14.78 13.53 -6.46
N ARG A 39 14.60 13.40 -5.15
CA ARG A 39 13.79 14.34 -4.36
C ARG A 39 14.30 14.44 -2.93
N ASN A 40 14.30 15.64 -2.37
CA ASN A 40 14.51 15.90 -0.96
C ASN A 40 13.36 16.79 -0.41
N PRO A 41 12.57 16.34 0.58
CA PRO A 41 12.62 15.02 1.20
C PRO A 41 12.18 13.90 0.24
N PRO A 42 12.51 12.62 0.50
CA PRO A 42 12.01 11.50 -0.29
C PRO A 42 10.47 11.42 -0.33
N SER A 43 9.92 10.74 -1.33
CA SER A 43 8.49 10.47 -1.47
C SER A 43 8.25 9.02 -1.91
N GLY A 44 7.09 8.44 -1.60
CA GLY A 44 6.77 7.02 -1.86
C GLY A 44 7.30 6.09 -0.76
N TYR A 45 7.92 4.98 -1.16
CA TYR A 45 8.42 3.93 -0.26
C TYR A 45 7.32 3.31 0.62
N LYS A 46 6.18 3.00 -0.01
CA LYS A 46 4.99 2.51 0.69
C LYS A 46 3.98 1.86 -0.26
N VAL A 47 3.00 1.18 0.32
CA VAL A 47 1.74 0.89 -0.35
C VAL A 47 0.66 1.79 0.24
N ILE A 48 -0.10 2.43 -0.64
CA ILE A 48 -1.26 3.23 -0.26
C ILE A 48 -2.56 2.58 -0.73
N PHE A 49 -3.67 2.99 -0.12
CA PHE A 49 -5.03 2.73 -0.56
C PHE A 49 -5.71 4.04 -0.95
N VAL A 50 -6.47 4.04 -2.05
CA VAL A 50 -7.34 5.16 -2.44
C VAL A 50 -8.77 4.66 -2.45
N PRO A 51 -9.70 5.24 -1.67
CA PRO A 51 -11.10 4.86 -1.69
C PRO A 51 -11.75 5.31 -3.01
N PHE A 52 -12.68 4.50 -3.52
CA PHE A 52 -13.46 4.82 -4.73
C PHE A 52 -14.95 4.77 -4.42
N ALA A 53 -15.71 5.64 -5.09
CA ALA A 53 -17.17 5.61 -5.16
C ALA A 53 -17.59 5.99 -6.59
N ASP A 54 -18.56 5.27 -7.17
CA ASP A 54 -19.08 5.54 -8.51
C ASP A 54 -17.99 5.64 -9.60
N GLY A 55 -16.99 4.77 -9.51
CA GLY A 55 -15.87 4.71 -10.46
C GLY A 55 -14.86 5.85 -10.34
N ARG A 56 -14.92 6.65 -9.27
CA ARG A 56 -14.03 7.79 -9.03
C ARG A 56 -13.39 7.73 -7.64
N PRO A 57 -12.15 8.23 -7.46
CA PRO A 57 -11.58 8.43 -6.13
C PRO A 57 -12.50 9.28 -5.26
N SER A 58 -12.76 8.83 -4.04
CA SER A 58 -13.75 9.43 -3.13
C SER A 58 -13.13 10.03 -1.86
N GLY A 59 -11.81 10.01 -1.74
CA GLY A 59 -11.11 10.51 -0.56
C GLY A 59 -9.59 10.48 -0.71
N PRO A 60 -8.86 11.00 0.30
CA PRO A 60 -7.40 11.03 0.30
C PRO A 60 -6.81 9.60 0.35
N PRO A 61 -5.54 9.41 -0.05
CA PRO A 61 -4.88 8.13 0.10
C PRO A 61 -4.60 7.81 1.58
N GLU A 62 -4.68 6.53 1.92
CA GLU A 62 -4.34 5.98 3.23
C GLU A 62 -3.07 5.14 3.12
N ASP A 63 -2.15 5.25 4.08
CA ASP A 63 -0.98 4.38 4.15
C ASP A 63 -1.39 2.97 4.63
N VAL A 64 -0.92 1.93 3.93
CA VAL A 64 -1.28 0.52 4.19
C VAL A 64 -0.08 -0.30 4.63
N LEU A 65 1.05 -0.13 3.95
CA LEU A 65 2.31 -0.81 4.27
C LEU A 65 3.46 0.19 4.13
N THR A 66 4.15 0.46 5.23
CA THR A 66 5.21 1.47 5.35
C THR A 66 6.44 0.87 6.05
N GLY A 67 7.49 1.67 6.25
CA GLY A 67 8.73 1.22 6.89
C GLY A 67 9.81 0.76 5.90
N PHE A 68 9.63 1.04 4.62
CA PHE A 68 10.56 0.74 3.55
C PHE A 68 11.72 1.76 3.41
N LEU A 69 11.68 2.83 4.20
CA LEU A 69 12.72 3.86 4.25
C LEU A 69 13.07 4.09 5.72
N ASN A 70 14.35 4.01 6.08
CA ASN A 70 14.81 4.28 7.44
C ASN A 70 14.92 5.80 7.69
N ALA A 71 15.33 6.17 8.91
CA ALA A 71 15.46 7.58 9.30
C ALA A 71 16.62 8.29 8.58
N GLU A 72 17.60 7.52 8.11
CA GLU A 72 18.79 7.97 7.39
C GLU A 72 18.52 8.19 5.89
N GLY A 73 17.37 7.71 5.38
CA GLY A 73 16.97 7.81 3.99
C GLY A 73 17.41 6.62 3.11
N ASP A 74 17.90 5.54 3.70
CA ASP A 74 18.19 4.30 2.99
C ASP A 74 16.91 3.49 2.76
N ALA A 75 16.77 2.98 1.53
CA ALA A 75 15.68 2.10 1.17
C ALA A 75 15.94 0.70 1.74
N LEU A 76 15.08 0.27 2.67
CA LEU A 76 15.02 -1.10 3.19
C LEU A 76 14.18 -2.01 2.29
N GLY A 77 13.34 -1.41 1.44
CA GLY A 77 12.63 -2.08 0.37
C GLY A 77 11.98 -1.05 -0.56
N ARG A 78 11.41 -1.49 -1.68
CA ARG A 78 10.76 -0.63 -2.66
C ARG A 78 9.56 -1.36 -3.29
N PRO A 79 8.33 -1.03 -2.88
CA PRO A 79 7.13 -1.67 -3.43
C PRO A 79 6.97 -1.45 -4.94
N VAL A 80 6.71 -2.54 -5.69
CA VAL A 80 6.50 -2.52 -7.15
C VAL A 80 5.07 -2.95 -7.49
N GLY A 81 4.88 -4.26 -7.68
CA GLY A 81 3.61 -4.87 -8.07
C GLY A 81 2.76 -5.20 -6.85
N VAL A 82 1.44 -5.07 -7.01
CA VAL A 82 0.45 -5.46 -6.01
C VAL A 82 -0.60 -6.37 -6.64
N ALA A 83 -1.06 -7.37 -5.89
CA ALA A 83 -2.10 -8.30 -6.33
C ALA A 83 -2.93 -8.79 -5.14
N VAL A 84 -4.12 -9.31 -5.40
CA VAL A 84 -4.95 -9.94 -4.36
C VAL A 84 -4.87 -11.46 -4.53
N ASP A 85 -4.51 -12.18 -3.46
CA ASP A 85 -4.47 -13.64 -3.48
C ASP A 85 -5.88 -14.25 -3.42
N LYS A 86 -5.99 -15.58 -3.62
CA LYS A 86 -7.28 -16.28 -3.59
C LYS A 86 -8.02 -16.21 -2.25
N ALA A 87 -7.30 -15.95 -1.17
CA ALA A 87 -7.87 -15.79 0.16
C ALA A 87 -8.28 -14.33 0.44
N GLY A 88 -8.00 -13.40 -0.47
CA GLY A 88 -8.29 -11.97 -0.32
C GLY A 88 -7.21 -11.17 0.39
N ALA A 89 -6.01 -11.73 0.62
CA ALA A 89 -4.88 -10.96 1.15
C ALA A 89 -4.23 -10.14 0.04
N LEU A 90 -3.63 -8.99 0.41
CA LEU A 90 -2.86 -8.18 -0.51
C LEU A 90 -1.41 -8.70 -0.56
N LEU A 91 -0.95 -9.06 -1.75
CA LEU A 91 0.45 -9.38 -2.05
C LEU A 91 1.16 -8.13 -2.55
N VAL A 92 2.38 -7.91 -2.08
CA VAL A 92 3.23 -6.77 -2.46
C VAL A 92 4.62 -7.28 -2.80
N ALA A 93 5.06 -7.05 -4.03
CA ALA A 93 6.44 -7.32 -4.44
C ALA A 93 7.36 -6.16 -4.02
N ASP A 94 8.47 -6.49 -3.38
CA ASP A 94 9.52 -5.58 -2.95
C ASP A 94 10.85 -6.03 -3.58
N ASP A 95 11.35 -5.25 -4.54
CA ASP A 95 12.51 -5.63 -5.35
C ASP A 95 13.84 -5.41 -4.64
N VAL A 96 13.99 -4.35 -3.84
CA VAL A 96 15.19 -4.11 -3.02
C VAL A 96 15.28 -5.09 -1.87
N GLY A 97 14.16 -5.38 -1.20
CA GLY A 97 14.12 -6.36 -0.11
C GLY A 97 14.22 -7.80 -0.60
N ASN A 98 13.98 -8.07 -1.89
CA ASN A 98 13.81 -9.40 -2.47
C ASN A 98 12.75 -10.23 -1.69
N ILE A 99 11.63 -9.59 -1.38
CA ILE A 99 10.55 -10.12 -0.54
C ILE A 99 9.20 -9.99 -1.27
N VAL A 100 8.33 -10.97 -1.06
CA VAL A 100 6.88 -10.81 -1.32
C VAL A 100 6.17 -10.73 0.02
N TRP A 101 5.62 -9.56 0.32
CA TRP A 101 4.82 -9.34 1.53
C TRP A 101 3.40 -9.83 1.32
N ARG A 102 2.82 -10.42 2.37
CA ARG A 102 1.40 -10.80 2.41
C ARG A 102 0.69 -10.06 3.54
N VAL A 103 -0.12 -9.07 3.18
CA VAL A 103 -0.85 -8.21 4.12
C VAL A 103 -2.20 -8.83 4.45
N THR A 104 -2.43 -9.07 5.74
CA THR A 104 -3.67 -9.61 6.30
C THR A 104 -4.20 -8.68 7.40
N PRO A 105 -5.48 -8.82 7.80
CA PRO A 105 -5.95 -8.17 9.02
C PRO A 105 -5.07 -8.55 10.20
N ALA A 106 -4.80 -7.59 11.08
CA ALA A 106 -4.21 -7.91 12.37
C ALA A 106 -5.16 -8.87 13.12
N ALA A 107 -4.60 -9.84 13.85
CA ALA A 107 -5.38 -10.61 14.80
C ALA A 107 -6.06 -9.64 15.77
N ALA A 108 -7.35 -9.83 16.05
CA ALA A 108 -8.04 -9.03 17.04
C ALA A 108 -7.25 -9.14 18.36
N GLN A 109 -6.73 -8.03 18.86
CA GLN A 109 -6.19 -8.02 20.22
C GLN A 109 -7.35 -8.40 21.15
N PRO A 110 -7.19 -9.39 22.04
CA PRO A 110 -8.19 -9.63 23.06
C PRO A 110 -8.39 -8.31 23.80
N ALA A 111 -9.66 -7.90 23.94
CA ALA A 111 -9.99 -6.71 24.70
C ALA A 111 -9.29 -6.80 26.06
N ALA A 112 -8.45 -5.82 26.38
CA ALA A 112 -7.79 -5.78 27.68
C ALA A 112 -8.88 -5.82 28.75
N ALA A 113 -8.84 -6.85 29.61
CA ALA A 113 -9.71 -6.94 30.76
C ALA A 113 -9.49 -5.67 31.60
N ARG A 114 -10.57 -4.92 31.85
CA ARG A 114 -10.57 -3.76 32.73
C ARG A 114 -10.44 -4.20 34.18
#